data_AF-A0A8H7JAB0-F1
#
_entry.id   AF-A0A8H7JAB0-F1
#
_cell.length_a   1.000
_cell.length_b   1.000
_cell.length_c   1.000
_cell.angle_alpha   90.00
_cell.angle_beta   90.00
_cell.angle_gamma   90.00
#
_symmetry.space_group_name_H-M   'P 1'
#
loop_
_entity.id
_entity.type
_entity.pdbx_description
1 polymer ?
#
loop_
_entity_poly.entity_id
_entity_poly.type
_entity_poly.pdbx_seq_one_letter_code
_entity_poly.pdbx_strand_id
1 'polypeptide(L)'
;MEVHEHQPTSSILQTALKSALPYSISLVYRTQHPNQSEHAHILSTITPSANSVPKCWAAAYIDRSTRPGTELWLFAPGESPNHTNTATLGFCPQCRIAVLSLLDYMSKLPLPPLHPDEQASLELAKQHERDHPESGPGVVYELGPGTYMRHLLWPGVVTLGACHRDIVQICREAGVLRSEFPGVNAVLNKFLFKIEDLPAVKELPKELRWGEMRKQHLPTVQARTSIPRATRTLMSLKSKGVFEEATDKAIAWTFLGLDGSLTTLHTEPEWRGKGIAKAIAARIIGECAPGLAVDDEGSAWSHADVYVGNAQSESVCRSLGGKAMWEHYWVRIDLSKAGSLAKETSQDTDHEE
;
A
#
# COMPACT_ATOMS: atom_id res chain seq x y z
N MET A 1 17.81 11.67 -11.90
CA MET A 1 17.23 12.91 -11.33
C MET A 1 17.69 13.03 -9.89
N GLU A 2 17.88 14.24 -9.37
CA GLU A 2 18.22 14.42 -7.95
C GLU A 2 17.01 14.07 -7.06
N VAL A 3 17.27 13.50 -5.88
CA VAL A 3 16.25 13.14 -4.89
C VAL A 3 16.45 13.99 -3.65
N HIS A 4 15.34 14.50 -3.12
CA HIS A 4 15.29 15.39 -1.97
C HIS A 4 14.37 14.83 -0.90
N GLU A 5 14.66 15.16 0.34
CA GLU A 5 13.82 14.85 1.49
C GLU A 5 12.80 15.97 1.74
N HIS A 6 11.57 15.58 2.08
CA HIS A 6 10.46 16.48 2.34
C HIS A 6 9.91 16.26 3.74
N GLN A 7 9.43 17.34 4.35
CA GLN A 7 8.58 17.24 5.52
C GLN A 7 7.14 16.89 5.09
N PRO A 8 6.33 16.23 5.95
CA PRO A 8 4.91 15.98 5.67
C PRO A 8 4.13 17.22 5.23
N THR A 9 4.52 18.39 5.74
CA THR A 9 3.92 19.71 5.47
C THR A 9 4.44 20.41 4.22
N SER A 10 5.27 19.74 3.39
CA SER A 10 5.85 20.34 2.19
C SER A 10 4.76 20.74 1.18
N SER A 11 4.54 22.05 1.02
CA SER A 11 3.48 22.61 0.16
C SER A 11 3.61 22.15 -1.29
N ILE A 12 4.82 22.17 -1.86
CA ILE A 12 5.04 21.78 -3.26
C ILE A 12 4.75 20.29 -3.49
N LEU A 13 5.16 19.41 -2.56
CA LEU A 13 4.89 17.98 -2.67
C LEU A 13 3.41 17.67 -2.47
N GLN A 14 2.75 18.30 -1.49
CA GLN A 14 1.32 18.11 -1.28
C GLN A 14 0.51 18.63 -2.46
N THR A 15 0.93 19.73 -3.10
CA THR A 15 0.33 20.23 -4.35
C THR A 15 0.50 19.23 -5.49
N ALA A 16 1.70 18.66 -5.65
CA ALA A 16 1.99 17.66 -6.67
C ALA A 16 1.15 16.37 -6.48
N LEU A 17 1.09 15.86 -5.25
CA LEU A 17 0.29 14.68 -4.93
C LEU A 17 -1.20 14.96 -5.13
N LYS A 18 -1.70 16.11 -4.67
CA LYS A 18 -3.12 16.49 -4.81
C LYS A 18 -3.55 16.62 -6.28
N SER A 19 -2.76 17.30 -7.10
CA SER A 19 -3.05 17.46 -8.54
C SER A 19 -2.98 16.13 -9.32
N ALA A 20 -2.32 15.12 -8.77
CA ALA A 20 -2.26 13.77 -9.32
C ALA A 20 -3.36 12.82 -8.78
N LEU A 21 -4.29 13.33 -7.95
CA LEU A 21 -5.43 12.53 -7.54
C LEU A 21 -6.34 12.22 -8.75
N PRO A 22 -6.98 11.03 -8.75
CA PRO A 22 -6.99 10.05 -7.68
C PRO A 22 -5.86 9.00 -7.75
N TYR A 23 -4.93 9.10 -8.69
CA TYR A 23 -3.89 8.08 -8.91
C TYR A 23 -2.83 8.05 -7.81
N SER A 24 -2.55 9.20 -7.19
CA SER A 24 -1.61 9.36 -6.06
C SER A 24 -2.17 8.98 -4.69
N ILE A 25 -3.42 8.47 -4.61
CA ILE A 25 -4.22 8.41 -3.36
C ILE A 25 -3.52 7.70 -2.20
N SER A 26 -2.82 6.59 -2.47
CA SER A 26 -2.09 5.85 -1.42
C SER A 26 -1.00 6.71 -0.78
N LEU A 27 -0.30 7.54 -1.57
CA LEU A 27 0.80 8.35 -1.07
C LEU A 27 0.34 9.67 -0.44
N VAL A 28 -0.76 10.26 -0.94
CA VAL A 28 -1.41 11.43 -0.31
C VAL A 28 -1.70 11.13 1.16
N TYR A 29 -2.37 10.01 1.45
CA TYR A 29 -2.69 9.67 2.83
C TYR A 29 -1.46 9.20 3.60
N ARG A 30 -0.60 8.35 3.01
CA ARG A 30 0.53 7.77 3.75
C ARG A 30 1.47 8.83 4.29
N THR A 31 1.74 9.88 3.51
CA THR A 31 2.63 10.99 3.89
C THR A 31 2.05 11.88 4.98
N GLN A 32 0.73 11.88 5.16
CA GLN A 32 0.03 12.66 6.19
C GLN A 32 -0.39 11.82 7.40
N HIS A 33 -0.35 10.49 7.30
CA HIS A 33 -0.77 9.60 8.37
C HIS A 33 0.10 9.81 9.62
N PRO A 34 -0.47 9.90 10.84
CA PRO A 34 0.29 10.22 12.06
C PRO A 34 1.24 9.10 12.52
N ASN A 35 1.02 7.86 12.07
CA ASN A 35 1.95 6.75 12.34
C ASN A 35 3.16 6.83 11.39
N GLN A 36 4.15 7.63 11.79
CA GLN A 36 5.47 7.75 11.18
C GLN A 36 6.49 7.61 12.30
N SER A 37 7.48 6.73 12.12
CA SER A 37 8.57 6.63 13.07
C SER A 37 9.61 7.74 12.81
N GLU A 38 10.60 7.86 13.70
CA GLU A 38 11.77 8.72 13.47
C GLU A 38 12.64 8.29 12.29
N HIS A 39 12.43 7.08 11.76
CA HIS A 39 13.11 6.52 10.60
C HIS A 39 12.30 6.63 9.30
N ALA A 40 11.19 7.35 9.33
CA ALA A 40 10.38 7.62 8.16
C ALA A 40 11.04 8.71 7.29
N HIS A 41 11.09 8.46 5.99
CA HIS A 41 11.53 9.43 5.00
C HIS A 41 10.44 9.64 3.95
N ILE A 42 10.17 10.91 3.64
CA ILE A 42 9.37 11.31 2.49
C ILE A 42 10.32 11.87 1.45
N LEU A 43 10.42 11.18 0.33
CA LEU A 43 11.39 11.45 -0.72
C LEU A 43 10.69 11.88 -1.99
N SER A 44 11.30 12.79 -2.74
CA SER A 44 10.78 13.20 -4.05
C SER A 44 11.91 13.66 -4.96
N THR A 45 11.71 13.53 -6.28
CA THR A 45 12.57 14.19 -7.26
C THR A 45 12.18 15.65 -7.52
N ILE A 46 11.17 16.17 -6.81
CA ILE A 46 10.82 17.59 -6.80
C ILE A 46 11.70 18.29 -5.78
N THR A 47 12.39 19.36 -6.16
CA THR A 47 13.18 20.14 -5.21
C THR A 47 12.26 20.88 -4.22
N PRO A 48 12.57 20.92 -2.91
CA PRO A 48 11.76 21.64 -1.91
C PRO A 48 11.57 23.13 -2.20
N SER A 49 12.50 23.75 -2.93
CA SER A 49 12.47 25.15 -3.36
C SER A 49 11.80 25.38 -4.72
N ALA A 50 11.23 24.34 -5.34
CA ALA A 50 10.58 24.48 -6.64
C ALA A 50 9.31 25.35 -6.54
N ASN A 51 9.16 26.27 -7.49
CA ASN A 51 8.00 27.18 -7.56
C ASN A 51 6.81 26.60 -8.33
N SER A 52 6.98 25.45 -8.99
CA SER A 52 5.94 24.78 -9.78
C SER A 52 6.18 23.28 -9.80
N VAL A 53 5.11 22.50 -9.95
CA VAL A 53 5.19 21.03 -10.01
C VAL A 53 5.75 20.63 -11.39
N PRO A 54 6.89 19.92 -11.45
CA PRO A 54 7.42 19.41 -12.71
C PRO A 54 6.43 18.46 -13.38
N LYS A 55 6.47 18.33 -14.71
CA LYS A 55 5.64 17.36 -15.43
C LYS A 55 5.95 15.92 -15.01
N CYS A 56 7.23 15.57 -14.99
CA CYS A 56 7.71 14.23 -14.65
C CYS A 56 8.46 14.28 -13.32
N TRP A 57 8.01 13.48 -12.37
CA TRP A 57 8.60 13.34 -11.04
C TRP A 57 8.26 11.97 -10.46
N ALA A 58 8.82 11.66 -9.30
CA ALA A 58 8.36 10.55 -8.47
C ALA A 58 8.48 10.96 -7.00
N ALA A 59 7.64 10.38 -6.15
CA ALA A 59 7.75 10.50 -4.71
C ALA A 59 7.58 9.13 -4.04
N ALA A 60 8.16 9.00 -2.85
CA ALA A 60 8.06 7.81 -2.03
C ALA A 60 7.90 8.17 -0.56
N TYR A 61 7.20 7.31 0.17
CA TYR A 61 7.27 7.22 1.62
C TYR A 61 7.99 5.92 1.95
N ILE A 62 9.05 5.97 2.75
CA ILE A 62 9.74 4.77 3.25
C ILE A 62 9.94 4.83 4.75
N ASP A 63 9.56 3.76 5.46
CA ASP A 63 9.86 3.58 6.89
C ASP A 63 10.22 2.12 7.18
N ARG A 64 11.53 1.83 7.15
CA ARG A 64 12.07 0.48 7.33
C ARG A 64 11.97 -0.04 8.76
N SER A 65 11.62 0.81 9.73
CA SER A 65 11.39 0.36 11.12
C SER A 65 10.06 -0.38 11.28
N THR A 66 9.19 -0.30 10.27
CA THR A 66 7.86 -0.93 10.26
C THR A 66 7.84 -2.36 9.72
N ARG A 67 8.99 -2.89 9.28
CA ARG A 67 9.13 -4.29 8.85
C ARG A 67 8.68 -5.25 9.96
N PRO A 68 8.02 -6.38 9.62
CA PRO A 68 7.83 -6.96 8.29
C PRO A 68 6.61 -6.43 7.52
N GLY A 69 5.98 -5.34 7.99
CA GLY A 69 4.84 -4.70 7.33
C GLY A 69 5.18 -4.08 5.98
N THR A 70 4.26 -3.26 5.45
CA THR A 70 4.58 -2.44 4.27
C THR A 70 5.49 -1.30 4.69
N GLU A 71 6.65 -1.21 4.06
CA GLU A 71 7.68 -0.23 4.39
C GLU A 71 7.73 0.90 3.38
N LEU A 72 7.41 0.62 2.11
CA LEU A 72 7.56 1.53 0.99
C LEU A 72 6.25 1.70 0.21
N TRP A 73 5.93 2.95 -0.11
CA TRP A 73 4.94 3.36 -1.12
C TRP A 73 5.61 4.30 -2.09
N LEU A 74 5.30 4.17 -3.38
CA LEU A 74 5.89 4.98 -4.45
C LEU A 74 4.78 5.44 -5.39
N PHE A 75 4.91 6.67 -5.88
CA PHE A 75 4.06 7.20 -6.94
C PHE A 75 4.89 7.98 -7.97
N ALA A 76 4.53 7.88 -9.24
CA ALA A 76 4.99 8.74 -10.31
C ALA A 76 3.84 9.07 -11.28
N PRO A 77 3.77 10.29 -11.85
CA PRO A 77 2.73 10.65 -12.82
C PRO A 77 2.64 9.71 -14.03
N GLY A 78 3.72 9.01 -14.38
CA GLY A 78 3.73 7.97 -15.42
C GLY A 78 2.70 6.85 -15.23
N GLU A 79 2.17 6.66 -14.02
CA GLU A 79 1.06 5.73 -13.74
C GLU A 79 -0.30 6.25 -14.21
N SER A 80 -0.43 7.55 -14.45
CA SER A 80 -1.69 8.17 -14.85
C SER A 80 -1.91 8.03 -16.36
N PRO A 81 -3.10 7.59 -16.81
CA PRO A 81 -3.38 7.35 -18.23
C PRO A 81 -3.24 8.61 -19.10
N ASN A 82 -3.38 9.81 -18.52
CA ASN A 82 -3.31 11.08 -19.23
C ASN A 82 -1.94 11.78 -19.13
N HIS A 83 -0.92 11.12 -18.58
CA HIS A 83 0.38 11.77 -18.36
C HIS A 83 1.17 12.04 -19.65
N THR A 84 1.17 11.09 -20.59
CA THR A 84 1.81 11.23 -21.90
C THR A 84 0.74 11.24 -23.00
N ASN A 85 0.63 12.36 -23.72
CA ASN A 85 -0.24 12.50 -24.89
C ASN A 85 0.30 11.82 -26.17
N THR A 86 1.44 11.14 -26.09
CA THR A 86 2.12 10.53 -27.24
C THR A 86 1.73 9.07 -27.37
N ALA A 87 1.56 8.60 -28.61
CA ALA A 87 1.25 7.21 -28.98
C ALA A 87 2.31 6.16 -28.58
N THR A 88 3.30 6.54 -27.77
CA THR A 88 4.26 5.64 -27.13
C THR A 88 3.52 4.71 -26.17
N LEU A 89 3.38 3.45 -26.57
CA LEU A 89 2.86 2.36 -25.75
C LEU A 89 3.85 2.07 -24.61
N GLY A 90 3.83 2.82 -23.51
CA GLY A 90 4.71 2.54 -22.39
C GLY A 90 4.75 3.61 -21.30
N PHE A 91 5.37 3.25 -20.18
CA PHE A 91 5.61 4.16 -19.06
C PHE A 91 6.55 5.29 -19.47
N CYS A 92 6.25 6.52 -19.05
CA CYS A 92 7.03 7.71 -19.41
C CYS A 92 8.53 7.55 -19.04
N PRO A 93 9.47 7.69 -20.00
CA PRO A 93 10.91 7.49 -19.75
C PRO A 93 11.47 8.39 -18.65
N GLN A 94 11.05 9.66 -18.59
CA GLN A 94 11.51 10.57 -17.54
C GLN A 94 10.96 10.19 -16.17
N CYS A 95 9.71 9.70 -16.09
CA CYS A 95 9.18 9.13 -14.85
C CYS A 95 9.90 7.85 -14.45
N ARG A 96 10.30 7.00 -15.42
CA ARG A 96 11.13 5.82 -15.14
C ARG A 96 12.43 6.23 -14.47
N ILE A 97 13.14 7.21 -15.03
CA ILE A 97 14.37 7.75 -14.42
C ILE A 97 14.10 8.28 -13.01
N ALA A 98 12.97 8.97 -12.79
CA ALA A 98 12.58 9.46 -11.46
C ALA A 98 12.39 8.32 -10.45
N VAL A 99 11.65 7.26 -10.83
CA VAL A 99 11.45 6.05 -10.01
C VAL A 99 12.78 5.39 -9.66
N LEU A 100 13.63 5.15 -10.66
CA LEU A 100 14.95 4.53 -10.45
C LEU A 100 15.86 5.40 -9.56
N SER A 101 15.77 6.74 -9.69
CA SER A 101 16.52 7.66 -8.84
C SER A 101 16.11 7.53 -7.36
N LEU A 102 14.82 7.34 -7.09
CA LEU A 102 14.34 7.07 -5.71
C LEU A 102 14.90 5.74 -5.18
N LEU A 103 14.90 4.68 -5.98
CA LEU A 103 15.48 3.39 -5.58
C LEU A 103 16.98 3.51 -5.27
N ASP A 104 17.73 4.21 -6.11
CA ASP A 104 19.16 4.48 -5.94
C ASP A 104 19.46 5.33 -4.70
N TYR A 105 18.57 6.25 -4.34
CA TYR A 105 18.70 7.03 -3.11
C TYR A 105 18.40 6.16 -1.89
N MET A 106 17.31 5.38 -1.93
CA MET A 106 16.87 4.54 -0.81
C MET A 106 17.86 3.40 -0.48
N SER A 107 18.67 2.95 -1.43
CA SER A 107 19.73 1.96 -1.17
C SER A 107 20.79 2.43 -0.19
N LYS A 108 20.93 3.75 -0.02
CA LYS A 108 21.92 4.39 0.87
C LYS A 108 21.37 4.70 2.25
N LEU A 109 20.07 4.54 2.47
CA LEU A 109 19.44 4.81 3.76
C LEU A 109 19.87 3.76 4.79
N PRO A 110 20.08 4.18 6.06
CA PRO A 110 20.39 3.24 7.13
C PRO A 110 19.25 2.24 7.33
N LEU A 111 19.59 1.06 7.86
CA LEU A 111 18.59 0.09 8.32
C LEU A 111 18.35 0.32 9.82
N PRO A 112 17.14 0.75 10.23
CA PRO A 112 16.78 0.87 11.65
C PRO A 112 16.82 -0.49 12.34
N PRO A 113 16.93 -0.57 13.68
CA PRO A 113 16.77 -1.83 14.40
C PRO A 113 15.38 -2.44 14.17
N LEU A 114 15.27 -3.76 14.29
CA LEU A 114 13.95 -4.43 14.26
C LEU A 114 13.20 -4.08 15.55
N HIS A 115 11.92 -3.74 15.43
CA HIS A 115 11.11 -3.43 16.60
C HIS A 115 11.00 -4.66 17.52
N PRO A 116 11.09 -4.52 18.86
CA PRO A 116 11.08 -5.65 19.81
C PRO A 116 9.88 -6.60 19.65
N ASP A 117 8.69 -6.05 19.39
CA ASP A 117 7.46 -6.83 19.13
C ASP A 117 7.58 -7.82 17.95
N GLU A 118 8.55 -7.63 17.05
CA GLU A 118 8.71 -8.45 15.85
C GLU A 118 9.72 -9.60 16.03
N GLN A 119 10.17 -9.87 17.27
CA GLN A 119 11.09 -10.98 17.53
C GLN A 119 10.48 -12.33 17.11
N ALA A 120 9.19 -12.54 17.35
CA ALA A 120 8.48 -13.75 16.93
C ALA A 120 8.45 -13.88 15.39
N SER A 121 8.26 -12.76 14.69
CA SER A 121 8.32 -12.68 13.22
C SER A 121 9.70 -13.09 12.70
N LEU A 122 10.78 -12.64 13.36
CA LEU A 122 12.15 -13.01 13.01
C LEU A 122 12.43 -14.50 13.27
N GLU A 123 11.98 -15.07 14.39
CA GLU A 123 12.16 -16.50 14.65
C GLU A 123 11.40 -17.36 13.64
N LEU A 124 10.20 -16.93 13.23
CA LEU A 124 9.44 -17.59 12.18
C LEU A 124 10.16 -17.51 10.82
N ALA A 125 10.81 -16.39 10.49
CA ALA A 125 11.64 -16.26 9.30
C ALA A 125 12.82 -17.25 9.31
N LYS A 126 13.55 -17.35 10.43
CA LYS A 126 14.66 -18.30 10.61
C LYS A 126 14.20 -19.75 10.53
N GLN A 127 13.03 -20.07 11.09
CA GLN A 127 12.46 -21.40 10.99
C GLN A 127 12.15 -21.76 9.54
N HIS A 128 11.49 -20.86 8.82
CA HIS A 128 11.20 -21.07 7.40
C HIS A 128 12.48 -21.24 6.56
N GLU A 129 13.55 -20.51 6.85
CA GLU A 129 14.84 -20.71 6.17
C GLU A 129 15.42 -22.11 6.40
N ARG A 130 15.31 -22.65 7.62
CA ARG A 130 15.74 -24.02 7.92
C ARG A 130 14.93 -25.07 7.17
N ASP A 131 13.61 -24.85 7.08
CA ASP A 131 12.68 -25.81 6.45
C ASP A 131 12.77 -25.76 4.91
N HIS A 132 13.18 -24.62 4.35
CA HIS A 132 13.26 -24.36 2.91
C HIS A 132 14.61 -23.70 2.57
N PRO A 133 15.74 -24.42 2.60
CA PRO A 133 17.07 -23.83 2.48
C PRO A 133 17.39 -23.23 1.09
N GLU A 134 16.68 -23.67 0.05
CA GLU A 134 16.80 -23.12 -1.30
C GLU A 134 16.43 -21.64 -1.37
N SER A 135 17.14 -20.87 -2.19
CA SER A 135 16.84 -19.46 -2.46
C SER A 135 17.36 -19.04 -3.83
N GLY A 136 16.89 -17.90 -4.33
CA GLY A 136 17.34 -17.32 -5.60
C GLY A 136 16.35 -17.47 -6.76
N PRO A 137 16.79 -17.14 -7.99
CA PRO A 137 15.93 -17.13 -9.16
C PRO A 137 15.27 -18.49 -9.42
N GLY A 138 13.96 -18.50 -9.63
CA GLY A 138 13.18 -19.72 -9.92
C GLY A 138 12.67 -20.48 -8.70
N VAL A 139 13.14 -20.14 -7.49
CA VAL A 139 12.54 -20.65 -6.25
C VAL A 139 11.22 -19.94 -5.99
N VAL A 140 10.16 -20.70 -5.71
CA VAL A 140 8.86 -20.18 -5.31
C VAL A 140 8.42 -20.94 -4.06
N TYR A 141 8.34 -20.24 -2.93
CA TYR A 141 7.88 -20.84 -1.69
C TYR A 141 6.35 -20.95 -1.67
N GLU A 142 5.84 -21.99 -1.01
CA GLU A 142 4.43 -22.07 -0.68
C GLU A 142 4.02 -20.88 0.20
N LEU A 143 2.78 -20.42 0.05
CA LEU A 143 2.28 -19.28 0.82
C LEU A 143 2.00 -19.72 2.26
N GLY A 144 2.77 -19.18 3.20
CA GLY A 144 2.53 -19.34 4.62
C GLY A 144 3.08 -18.18 5.44
N PRO A 145 2.77 -18.12 6.74
CA PRO A 145 3.27 -17.07 7.63
C PRO A 145 4.81 -16.92 7.57
N GLY A 146 5.56 -18.03 7.54
CA GLY A 146 7.02 -18.01 7.42
C GLY A 146 7.53 -17.34 6.15
N THR A 147 6.86 -17.60 5.02
CA THR A 147 7.22 -17.03 3.72
C THR A 147 7.11 -15.50 3.72
N TYR A 148 6.06 -14.96 4.35
CA TYR A 148 5.90 -13.52 4.49
C TYR A 148 6.99 -12.89 5.38
N MET A 149 7.46 -13.60 6.40
CA MET A 149 8.49 -13.07 7.31
C MET A 149 9.91 -13.26 6.79
N ARG A 150 10.13 -14.18 5.84
CA ARG A 150 11.48 -14.55 5.37
C ARG A 150 12.34 -13.37 4.91
N HIS A 151 11.71 -12.30 4.40
CA HIS A 151 12.44 -11.09 3.99
C HIS A 151 13.18 -10.38 5.12
N LEU A 152 12.81 -10.61 6.40
CA LEU A 152 13.51 -10.07 7.56
C LEU A 152 14.97 -10.52 7.66
N LEU A 153 15.34 -11.63 7.02
CA LEU A 153 16.71 -12.14 6.98
C LEU A 153 17.61 -11.37 6.01
N TRP A 154 17.04 -10.55 5.14
CA TRP A 154 17.77 -9.79 4.12
C TRP A 154 17.62 -8.28 4.34
N PRO A 155 18.63 -7.63 4.97
CA PRO A 155 18.62 -6.20 5.26
C PRO A 155 18.18 -5.30 4.11
N GLY A 156 18.60 -5.59 2.87
CA GLY A 156 18.28 -4.79 1.68
C GLY A 156 16.85 -4.94 1.16
N VAL A 157 16.11 -5.96 1.60
CA VAL A 157 14.78 -6.26 1.07
C VAL A 157 13.70 -5.50 1.83
N VAL A 158 12.83 -4.82 1.09
CA VAL A 158 11.68 -4.09 1.63
C VAL A 158 10.36 -4.54 1.01
N THR A 159 9.28 -4.43 1.76
CA THR A 159 7.92 -4.63 1.23
C THR A 159 7.39 -3.33 0.61
N LEU A 160 7.23 -3.34 -0.72
CA LEU A 160 6.66 -2.27 -1.55
C LEU A 160 5.15 -2.53 -1.77
N GLY A 161 4.31 -1.66 -1.25
CA GLY A 161 2.85 -1.80 -1.26
C GLY A 161 2.12 -0.89 -2.25
N ALA A 162 0.89 -1.28 -2.60
CA ALA A 162 0.01 -0.58 -3.54
C ALA A 162 0.71 -0.16 -4.85
N CYS A 163 1.66 -0.96 -5.32
CA CYS A 163 2.59 -0.57 -6.37
C CYS A 163 2.03 -0.86 -7.75
N HIS A 164 1.85 0.18 -8.56
CA HIS A 164 1.33 0.09 -9.92
C HIS A 164 2.10 -0.92 -10.76
N ARG A 165 1.38 -1.67 -11.60
CA ARG A 165 1.96 -2.73 -12.45
C ARG A 165 3.19 -2.28 -13.22
N ASP A 166 3.17 -1.08 -13.79
CA ASP A 166 4.29 -0.57 -14.59
C ASP A 166 5.53 -0.27 -13.74
N ILE A 167 5.38 0.16 -12.49
CA ILE A 167 6.51 0.32 -11.56
C ILE A 167 7.04 -1.04 -11.13
N VAL A 168 6.18 -2.04 -10.92
CA VAL A 168 6.62 -3.42 -10.68
C VAL A 168 7.43 -3.95 -11.87
N GLN A 169 7.03 -3.60 -13.10
CA GLN A 169 7.76 -3.95 -14.31
C GLN A 169 9.14 -3.26 -14.37
N ILE A 170 9.22 -1.97 -14.01
CA ILE A 170 10.50 -1.25 -13.86
C ILE A 170 11.39 -1.97 -12.84
N CYS A 171 10.87 -2.34 -11.68
CA CYS A 171 11.62 -3.09 -10.66
C CYS A 171 12.09 -4.47 -11.14
N ARG A 172 11.32 -5.12 -12.01
CA ARG A 172 11.69 -6.41 -12.62
C ARG A 172 12.85 -6.24 -13.58
N GLU A 173 12.76 -5.26 -14.48
CA GLU A 173 13.79 -4.96 -15.48
C GLU A 173 15.09 -4.48 -14.83
N ALA A 174 14.99 -3.71 -13.75
CA ALA A 174 16.13 -3.28 -12.95
C ALA A 174 16.75 -4.41 -12.09
N GLY A 175 16.20 -5.63 -12.11
CA GLY A 175 16.74 -6.77 -11.35
C GLY A 175 16.58 -6.68 -9.82
N VAL A 176 15.80 -5.72 -9.32
CA VAL A 176 15.57 -5.52 -7.88
C VAL A 176 14.37 -6.32 -7.36
N LEU A 177 13.45 -6.76 -8.23
CA LEU A 177 12.28 -7.54 -7.83
C LEU A 177 12.67 -8.93 -7.30
N ARG A 178 12.13 -9.31 -6.13
CA ARG A 178 12.37 -10.62 -5.50
C ARG A 178 11.15 -11.53 -5.69
N SER A 179 11.16 -12.29 -6.77
CA SER A 179 10.03 -13.13 -7.22
C SER A 179 9.77 -14.38 -6.37
N GLU A 180 10.73 -14.77 -5.54
CA GLU A 180 10.58 -15.89 -4.61
C GLU A 180 9.61 -15.59 -3.45
N PHE A 181 9.28 -14.32 -3.23
CA PHE A 181 8.37 -13.89 -2.18
C PHE A 181 6.92 -13.76 -2.61
N PRO A 182 5.98 -13.76 -1.63
CA PRO A 182 4.59 -13.48 -1.90
C PRO A 182 4.42 -12.11 -2.54
N GLY A 183 3.59 -12.04 -3.58
CA GLY A 183 3.18 -10.78 -4.19
C GLY A 183 3.17 -10.75 -5.72
N VAL A 184 4.21 -11.29 -6.35
CA VAL A 184 4.46 -11.09 -7.80
C VAL A 184 3.37 -11.62 -8.71
N ASN A 185 2.64 -12.64 -8.26
CA ASN A 185 1.51 -13.25 -8.99
C ASN A 185 0.14 -12.88 -8.37
N ALA A 186 0.13 -12.05 -7.34
CA ALA A 186 -1.07 -11.72 -6.57
C ALA A 186 -1.60 -10.35 -7.00
N VAL A 187 -2.18 -10.29 -8.20
CA VAL A 187 -2.71 -9.05 -8.80
C VAL A 187 -3.89 -8.52 -7.98
N LEU A 188 -3.94 -7.21 -7.75
CA LEU A 188 -5.05 -6.53 -7.10
C LEU A 188 -5.63 -5.44 -8.00
N ASN A 189 -6.96 -5.32 -7.99
CA ASN A 189 -7.68 -4.18 -8.51
C ASN A 189 -7.66 -3.03 -7.48
N LYS A 190 -7.25 -1.84 -7.90
CA LYS A 190 -7.53 -0.60 -7.18
C LYS A 190 -8.98 -0.20 -7.40
N PHE A 191 -9.78 -0.22 -6.35
CA PHE A 191 -11.11 0.36 -6.35
C PHE A 191 -11.07 1.79 -5.84
N LEU A 192 -11.66 2.72 -6.57
CA LEU A 192 -11.88 4.10 -6.12
C LEU A 192 -13.35 4.37 -5.85
N PHE A 193 -13.62 5.09 -4.77
CA PHE A 193 -14.94 5.55 -4.35
C PHE A 193 -14.93 7.07 -4.28
N LYS A 194 -15.93 7.72 -4.87
CA LYS A 194 -16.28 9.08 -4.48
C LYS A 194 -17.11 9.02 -3.21
N ILE A 195 -16.78 9.85 -2.23
CA ILE A 195 -17.45 9.83 -0.92
C ILE A 195 -18.90 10.30 -1.04
N GLU A 196 -19.17 11.25 -1.94
CA GLU A 196 -20.52 11.72 -2.27
C GLU A 196 -21.43 10.62 -2.85
N ASP A 197 -20.86 9.62 -3.51
CA ASP A 197 -21.58 8.51 -4.14
C ASP A 197 -21.83 7.34 -3.18
N LEU A 198 -21.39 7.45 -1.92
CA LEU A 198 -21.54 6.37 -0.96
C LEU A 198 -23.02 6.09 -0.66
N PRO A 199 -23.41 4.80 -0.59
CA PRO A 199 -24.76 4.43 -0.25
C PRO A 199 -25.06 4.77 1.21
N ALA A 200 -26.31 5.08 1.51
CA ALA A 200 -26.77 5.25 2.88
C ALA A 200 -26.43 4.02 3.75
N VAL A 201 -25.94 4.28 4.96
CA VAL A 201 -25.59 3.22 5.91
C VAL A 201 -26.87 2.58 6.42
N LYS A 202 -27.05 1.28 6.13
CA LYS A 202 -28.19 0.50 6.60
C LYS A 202 -28.15 0.35 8.13
N GLU A 203 -29.32 0.44 8.77
CA GLU A 203 -29.47 0.14 10.19
C GLU A 203 -29.12 -1.32 10.49
N LEU A 204 -28.55 -1.56 11.66
CA LEU A 204 -28.24 -2.89 12.14
C LEU A 204 -29.50 -3.53 12.76
N PRO A 205 -29.61 -4.87 12.69
CA PRO A 205 -30.51 -5.62 13.56
C PRO A 205 -30.34 -5.26 15.04
N LYS A 206 -31.41 -5.37 15.83
CA LYS A 206 -31.43 -4.91 17.25
C LYS A 206 -30.44 -5.68 18.14
N GLU A 207 -30.11 -6.90 17.76
CA GLU A 207 -29.15 -7.76 18.44
C GLU A 207 -27.68 -7.39 18.14
N LEU A 208 -27.44 -6.40 17.27
CA LEU A 208 -26.12 -5.96 16.85
C LEU A 208 -25.90 -4.48 17.16
N ARG A 209 -24.65 -4.13 17.47
CA ARG A 209 -24.22 -2.74 17.62
C ARG A 209 -22.93 -2.42 16.88
N TRP A 210 -22.77 -1.14 16.61
CA TRP A 210 -21.51 -0.58 16.12
C TRP A 210 -20.48 -0.48 17.24
N GLY A 211 -19.20 -0.50 16.87
CA GLY A 211 -18.09 -0.21 17.78
C GLY A 211 -16.76 -0.10 17.06
N GLU A 212 -15.69 0.08 17.82
CA GLU A 212 -14.31 0.03 17.32
C GLU A 212 -13.66 -1.30 17.67
N MET A 213 -12.68 -1.71 16.86
CA MET A 213 -11.88 -2.90 17.15
C MET A 213 -10.89 -2.58 18.28
N ARG A 214 -10.88 -3.42 19.31
CA ARG A 214 -10.01 -3.31 20.49
C ARG A 214 -9.00 -4.45 20.48
N LYS A 215 -7.94 -4.32 21.29
CA LYS A 215 -6.87 -5.31 21.42
C LYS A 215 -7.39 -6.74 21.63
N GLN A 216 -8.43 -6.91 22.45
CA GLN A 216 -9.03 -8.22 22.74
C GLN A 216 -9.71 -8.88 21.51
N HIS A 217 -10.09 -8.11 20.49
CA HIS A 217 -10.72 -8.64 19.26
C HIS A 217 -9.69 -9.03 18.20
N LEU A 218 -8.44 -8.52 18.28
CA LEU A 218 -7.43 -8.70 17.24
C LEU A 218 -7.01 -10.15 16.97
N PRO A 219 -6.98 -11.08 17.95
CA PRO A 219 -6.76 -12.48 17.66
C PRO A 219 -7.77 -13.05 16.64
N THR A 220 -9.03 -12.62 16.71
CA THR A 220 -10.07 -13.03 15.74
C THR A 220 -9.77 -12.45 14.36
N VAL A 221 -9.40 -11.17 14.30
CA VAL A 221 -9.02 -10.50 13.04
C VAL A 221 -7.86 -11.24 12.37
N GLN A 222 -6.81 -11.55 13.14
CA GLN A 222 -5.61 -12.23 12.65
C GLN A 222 -5.92 -13.67 12.21
N ALA A 223 -6.82 -14.38 12.89
CA ALA A 223 -7.23 -15.73 12.54
C ALA A 223 -8.07 -15.82 11.25
N ARG A 224 -8.56 -14.70 10.71
CA ARG A 224 -9.41 -14.65 9.49
C ARG A 224 -8.68 -14.19 8.23
N THR A 225 -7.36 -14.03 8.29
CA THR A 225 -6.51 -13.65 7.17
C THR A 225 -5.31 -14.58 7.08
N SER A 226 -4.94 -14.98 5.86
CA SER A 226 -3.68 -15.68 5.61
C SER A 226 -2.48 -14.73 5.57
N ILE A 227 -2.71 -13.43 5.37
CA ILE A 227 -1.69 -12.38 5.39
C ILE A 227 -1.43 -11.99 6.85
N PRO A 228 -0.21 -12.17 7.38
CA PRO A 228 0.12 -11.79 8.74
C PRO A 228 -0.10 -10.28 8.98
N ARG A 229 -0.70 -9.94 10.12
CA ARG A 229 -0.95 -8.55 10.52
C ARG A 229 -0.41 -8.33 11.93
N ALA A 230 0.54 -7.40 12.07
CA ALA A 230 1.08 -7.03 13.36
C ALA A 230 0.00 -6.35 14.23
N THR A 231 -0.10 -6.77 15.50
CA THR A 231 -1.01 -6.18 16.49
C THR A 231 -0.77 -4.68 16.62
N ARG A 232 0.51 -4.25 16.65
CA ARG A 232 0.90 -2.84 16.71
C ARG A 232 0.29 -2.03 15.57
N THR A 233 0.39 -2.53 14.34
CA THR A 233 -0.20 -1.88 13.17
C THR A 233 -1.71 -1.79 13.30
N LEU A 234 -2.41 -2.90 13.56
CA LEU A 234 -3.88 -2.91 13.66
C LEU A 234 -4.41 -1.93 14.72
N MET A 235 -3.72 -1.82 15.86
CA MET A 235 -4.10 -0.87 16.92
C MET A 235 -3.88 0.60 16.55
N SER A 236 -3.05 0.89 15.54
CA SER A 236 -2.83 2.26 15.05
C SER A 236 -3.84 2.71 13.99
N LEU A 237 -4.60 1.77 13.42
CA LEU A 237 -5.51 2.04 12.31
C LEU A 237 -6.89 2.48 12.81
N LYS A 238 -7.54 3.36 12.05
CA LYS A 238 -8.98 3.60 12.23
C LYS A 238 -9.72 2.32 11.90
N SER A 239 -10.66 1.94 12.76
CA SER A 239 -11.40 0.69 12.63
C SER A 239 -12.89 0.90 12.86
N LYS A 240 -13.69 0.01 12.26
CA LYS A 240 -15.10 -0.11 12.58
C LYS A 240 -15.42 -1.59 12.69
N GLY A 241 -16.23 -1.91 13.68
CA GLY A 241 -16.73 -3.25 13.96
C GLY A 241 -18.24 -3.26 14.13
N VAL A 242 -18.83 -4.43 13.90
CA VAL A 242 -20.18 -4.79 14.32
C VAL A 242 -20.06 -5.94 15.32
N PHE A 243 -20.75 -5.81 16.44
CA PHE A 243 -20.67 -6.70 17.58
C PHE A 243 -22.06 -7.19 17.97
N GLU A 244 -22.14 -8.43 18.46
CA GLU A 244 -23.31 -8.91 19.18
C GLU A 244 -23.50 -8.10 20.47
N GLU A 245 -24.72 -7.60 20.70
CA GLU A 245 -25.04 -6.77 21.86
C GLU A 245 -24.79 -7.52 23.18
N ALA A 246 -25.23 -8.78 23.25
CA ALA A 246 -25.21 -9.58 24.48
C ALA A 246 -23.82 -10.13 24.84
N THR A 247 -22.97 -10.40 23.86
CA THR A 247 -21.72 -11.16 24.05
C THR A 247 -20.47 -10.36 23.74
N ASP A 248 -20.60 -9.19 23.11
CA ASP A 248 -19.47 -8.39 22.59
C ASP A 248 -18.61 -9.15 21.54
N LYS A 249 -19.13 -10.25 20.97
CA LYS A 249 -18.47 -10.99 19.89
C LYS A 249 -18.44 -10.14 18.63
N ALA A 250 -17.25 -9.95 18.05
CA ALA A 250 -17.08 -9.29 16.76
C ALA A 250 -17.63 -10.17 15.63
N ILE A 251 -18.57 -9.66 14.83
CA ILE A 251 -19.19 -10.40 13.72
C ILE A 251 -18.81 -9.85 12.34
N ALA A 252 -18.40 -8.59 12.26
CA ALA A 252 -17.89 -7.96 11.07
C ALA A 252 -16.97 -6.81 11.45
N TRP A 253 -15.96 -6.54 10.64
CA TRP A 253 -14.99 -5.47 10.89
C TRP A 253 -14.32 -5.03 9.60
N THR A 254 -13.71 -3.85 9.66
CA THR A 254 -12.80 -3.33 8.65
C THR A 254 -11.92 -2.25 9.25
N PHE A 255 -10.82 -1.93 8.57
CA PHE A 255 -9.87 -0.90 8.95
C PHE A 255 -9.58 0.02 7.77
N LEU A 256 -9.07 1.22 8.04
CA LEU A 256 -8.33 2.01 7.04
C LEU A 256 -6.84 1.73 7.22
N GLY A 257 -6.18 1.26 6.16
CA GLY A 257 -4.75 0.99 6.13
C GLY A 257 -3.91 2.25 6.27
N LEU A 258 -2.59 2.09 6.41
CA LEU A 258 -1.66 3.22 6.53
C LEU A 258 -1.65 4.14 5.30
N ASP A 259 -2.13 3.65 4.16
CA ASP A 259 -2.31 4.38 2.89
C ASP A 259 -3.78 4.74 2.62
N GLY A 260 -4.66 4.54 3.60
CA GLY A 260 -6.06 4.97 3.57
C GLY A 260 -6.99 3.99 2.89
N SER A 261 -6.44 2.86 2.42
CA SER A 261 -7.20 1.78 1.78
C SER A 261 -8.15 1.12 2.78
N LEU A 262 -9.33 0.71 2.33
CA LEU A 262 -10.16 -0.22 3.08
C LEU A 262 -9.45 -1.58 3.15
N THR A 263 -9.05 -2.02 4.34
CA THR A 263 -8.33 -3.28 4.56
C THR A 263 -9.01 -4.16 5.60
N THR A 264 -8.79 -5.47 5.46
CA THR A 264 -9.22 -6.47 6.45
C THR A 264 -10.75 -6.46 6.65
N LEU A 265 -11.50 -6.18 5.58
CA LEU A 265 -12.96 -6.28 5.59
C LEU A 265 -13.36 -7.75 5.76
N HIS A 266 -14.16 -8.03 6.78
CA HIS A 266 -14.67 -9.37 7.04
C HIS A 266 -16.10 -9.33 7.56
N THR A 267 -16.85 -10.39 7.29
CA THR A 267 -18.12 -10.71 7.92
C THR A 267 -18.16 -12.21 8.17
N GLU A 268 -18.41 -12.59 9.42
CA GLU A 268 -18.51 -13.98 9.83
C GLU A 268 -19.57 -14.71 8.98
N PRO A 269 -19.34 -15.99 8.61
CA PRO A 269 -20.17 -16.72 7.65
C PRO A 269 -21.68 -16.66 7.92
N GLU A 270 -22.09 -16.80 9.17
CA GLU A 270 -23.49 -16.80 9.61
C GLU A 270 -24.20 -15.43 9.45
N TRP A 271 -23.43 -14.36 9.23
CA TRP A 271 -23.92 -12.99 9.06
C TRP A 271 -23.79 -12.46 7.61
N ARG A 272 -23.29 -13.27 6.68
CA ARG A 272 -23.14 -12.90 5.25
C ARG A 272 -24.50 -12.77 4.56
N GLY A 273 -24.53 -12.04 3.44
CA GLY A 273 -25.75 -11.79 2.65
C GLY A 273 -26.74 -10.79 3.28
N LYS A 274 -26.49 -10.28 4.48
CA LYS A 274 -27.37 -9.33 5.18
C LYS A 274 -27.08 -7.85 4.88
N GLY A 275 -26.05 -7.57 4.07
CA GLY A 275 -25.59 -6.23 3.73
C GLY A 275 -24.63 -5.60 4.74
N ILE A 276 -24.16 -6.35 5.75
CA ILE A 276 -23.32 -5.83 6.85
C ILE A 276 -21.96 -5.35 6.35
N ALA A 277 -21.30 -6.10 5.46
CA ALA A 277 -20.01 -5.72 4.86
C ALA A 277 -20.10 -4.36 4.12
N LYS A 278 -21.19 -4.14 3.39
CA LYS A 278 -21.45 -2.86 2.71
C LYS A 278 -21.67 -1.75 3.73
N ALA A 279 -22.50 -1.99 4.75
CA ALA A 279 -22.83 -0.98 5.76
C ALA A 279 -21.60 -0.53 6.56
N ILE A 280 -20.76 -1.47 6.98
CA ILE A 280 -19.55 -1.15 7.76
C ILE A 280 -18.50 -0.41 6.92
N ALA A 281 -18.34 -0.79 5.65
CA ALA A 281 -17.43 -0.11 4.72
C ALA A 281 -17.92 1.32 4.42
N ALA A 282 -19.20 1.50 4.07
CA ALA A 282 -19.77 2.83 3.84
C ALA A 282 -19.63 3.72 5.09
N ARG A 283 -19.84 3.16 6.28
CA ARG A 283 -19.75 3.90 7.55
C ARG A 283 -18.32 4.36 7.85
N ILE A 284 -17.32 3.48 7.79
CA ILE A 284 -15.94 3.89 8.07
C ILE A 284 -15.43 4.90 7.04
N ILE A 285 -15.78 4.71 5.76
CA ILE A 285 -15.37 5.65 4.71
C ILE A 285 -16.03 7.00 4.97
N GLY A 286 -17.35 7.05 5.20
CA GLY A 286 -18.07 8.30 5.44
C GLY A 286 -17.63 9.04 6.71
N GLU A 287 -17.24 8.32 7.76
CA GLU A 287 -16.81 8.93 9.02
C GLU A 287 -15.32 9.35 9.03
N CYS A 288 -14.45 8.60 8.35
CA CYS A 288 -12.99 8.74 8.50
C CYS A 288 -12.26 9.20 7.25
N ALA A 289 -12.84 9.09 6.05
CA ALA A 289 -12.19 9.42 4.78
C ALA A 289 -12.46 10.82 4.16
N PRO A 290 -13.50 11.63 4.51
CA PRO A 290 -13.86 12.85 3.77
C PRO A 290 -12.77 13.90 3.57
N GLY A 291 -11.74 13.93 4.43
CA GLY A 291 -10.62 14.88 4.33
C GLY A 291 -9.29 14.26 3.92
N LEU A 292 -9.24 12.96 3.62
CA LEU A 292 -7.97 12.25 3.44
C LEU A 292 -7.37 12.44 2.05
N ALA A 293 -8.22 12.53 1.02
CA ALA A 293 -7.80 12.72 -0.35
C ALA A 293 -8.88 13.53 -1.08
N VAL A 294 -8.67 14.85 -1.16
CA VAL A 294 -9.56 15.78 -1.85
C VAL A 294 -8.79 16.36 -3.02
N ASP A 295 -9.31 16.21 -4.23
CA ASP A 295 -8.65 16.73 -5.44
C ASP A 295 -8.85 18.25 -5.62
N ASP A 296 -8.36 18.79 -6.74
CA ASP A 296 -8.48 20.21 -7.05
C ASP A 296 -9.90 20.65 -7.42
N GLU A 297 -10.77 19.71 -7.80
CA GLU A 297 -12.20 19.97 -8.05
C GLU A 297 -13.03 19.91 -6.75
N GLY A 298 -12.42 19.52 -5.63
CA GLY A 298 -13.09 19.37 -4.35
C GLY A 298 -13.76 18.00 -4.16
N SER A 299 -13.55 17.05 -5.07
CA SER A 299 -14.06 15.69 -4.92
C SER A 299 -13.25 14.94 -3.85
N ALA A 300 -13.94 14.40 -2.85
CA ALA A 300 -13.32 13.58 -1.82
C ALA A 300 -13.34 12.10 -2.21
N TRP A 301 -12.17 11.47 -2.16
CA TRP A 301 -11.93 10.11 -2.61
C TRP A 301 -11.60 9.16 -1.47
N SER A 302 -11.97 7.90 -1.65
CA SER A 302 -11.50 6.76 -0.85
C SER A 302 -11.16 5.59 -1.77
N HIS A 303 -10.49 4.56 -1.24
CA HIS A 303 -10.06 3.44 -2.05
C HIS A 303 -9.99 2.12 -1.29
N ALA A 304 -9.92 1.03 -2.04
CA ALA A 304 -9.69 -0.32 -1.53
C ALA A 304 -8.83 -1.10 -2.52
N ASP A 305 -8.07 -2.06 -1.99
CA ASP A 305 -7.19 -2.93 -2.77
C ASP A 305 -7.74 -4.36 -2.71
N VAL A 306 -8.20 -4.88 -3.83
CA VAL A 306 -8.94 -6.16 -3.88
C VAL A 306 -8.25 -7.13 -4.82
N TYR A 307 -7.87 -8.31 -4.35
CA TYR A 307 -7.33 -9.37 -5.21
C TYR A 307 -8.25 -9.66 -6.39
N VAL A 308 -7.68 -9.68 -7.59
CA VAL A 308 -8.40 -10.04 -8.82
C VAL A 308 -8.99 -11.43 -8.66
N GLY A 309 -10.28 -11.57 -8.97
CA GLY A 309 -11.02 -12.82 -8.82
C GLY A 309 -11.67 -13.03 -7.45
N ASN A 310 -11.44 -12.14 -6.47
CA ASN A 310 -12.23 -12.11 -5.24
C ASN A 310 -13.61 -11.49 -5.48
N ALA A 311 -14.51 -12.27 -6.10
CA ALA A 311 -15.84 -11.82 -6.50
C ALA A 311 -16.67 -11.22 -5.34
N GLN A 312 -16.47 -11.69 -4.10
CA GLN A 312 -17.18 -11.19 -2.93
C GLN A 312 -16.76 -9.75 -2.60
N SER A 313 -15.45 -9.51 -2.45
CA SER A 313 -14.94 -8.17 -2.15
C SER A 313 -15.13 -7.21 -3.31
N GLU A 314 -14.99 -7.66 -4.56
CA GLU A 314 -15.28 -6.85 -5.74
C GLU A 314 -16.76 -6.44 -5.78
N SER A 315 -17.67 -7.36 -5.49
CA SER A 315 -19.11 -7.06 -5.41
C SER A 315 -19.42 -6.04 -4.32
N VAL A 316 -18.80 -6.15 -3.14
CA VAL A 316 -18.94 -5.14 -2.08
C VAL A 316 -18.44 -3.78 -2.57
N CYS A 317 -17.26 -3.70 -3.18
CA CYS A 317 -16.72 -2.44 -3.69
C CYS A 317 -17.62 -1.82 -4.75
N ARG A 318 -18.12 -2.60 -5.72
CA ARG A 318 -19.09 -2.11 -6.72
C ARG A 318 -20.39 -1.62 -6.07
N SER A 319 -20.87 -2.32 -5.04
CA SER A 319 -22.08 -1.93 -4.31
C SER A 319 -21.93 -0.62 -3.52
N LEU A 320 -20.69 -0.21 -3.22
CA LEU A 320 -20.33 1.07 -2.61
C LEU A 320 -20.18 2.21 -3.63
N GLY A 321 -20.49 1.96 -4.92
CA GLY A 321 -20.24 2.91 -6.01
C GLY A 321 -18.80 2.86 -6.56
N GLY A 322 -18.00 1.90 -6.10
CA GLY A 322 -16.59 1.80 -6.46
C GLY A 322 -16.34 1.31 -7.87
N LYS A 323 -15.32 1.87 -8.52
CA LYS A 323 -14.85 1.47 -9.84
C LYS A 323 -13.45 0.86 -9.73
N ALA A 324 -13.22 -0.27 -10.40
CA ALA A 324 -11.88 -0.83 -10.55
C ALA A 324 -11.15 -0.02 -11.63
N MET A 325 -10.01 0.58 -11.28
CA MET A 325 -9.35 1.58 -12.11
C MET A 325 -8.04 1.07 -12.70
N TRP A 326 -7.17 0.48 -11.89
CA TRP A 326 -5.89 -0.08 -12.34
C TRP A 326 -5.50 -1.32 -11.53
N GLU A 327 -4.51 -2.05 -12.04
CA GLU A 327 -3.90 -3.20 -11.38
C GLU A 327 -2.61 -2.81 -10.65
N HIS A 328 -2.42 -3.36 -9.47
CA HIS A 328 -1.21 -3.15 -8.67
C HIS A 328 -0.85 -4.40 -7.86
N TYR A 329 0.25 -4.31 -7.11
CA TYR A 329 0.81 -5.41 -6.35
C TYR A 329 1.36 -4.96 -4.98
N TRP A 330 1.46 -5.92 -4.06
CA TRP A 330 2.35 -5.86 -2.91
C TRP A 330 3.53 -6.79 -3.16
N VAL A 331 4.73 -6.25 -3.41
CA VAL A 331 5.92 -7.03 -3.78
C VAL A 331 7.08 -6.78 -2.83
N ARG A 332 8.12 -7.63 -2.92
CA ARG A 332 9.39 -7.41 -2.25
C ARG A 332 10.43 -6.99 -3.28
N ILE A 333 11.17 -5.94 -2.96
CA ILE A 333 12.30 -5.47 -3.77
C ILE A 333 13.56 -5.41 -2.92
N ASP A 334 14.71 -5.63 -3.55
CA ASP A 334 16.02 -5.60 -2.92
C ASP A 334 16.74 -4.31 -3.27
N LEU A 335 16.68 -3.34 -2.36
CA LEU A 335 17.32 -2.04 -2.53
C LEU A 335 18.86 -2.15 -2.55
N SER A 336 19.45 -3.24 -2.04
CA SER A 336 20.91 -3.42 -2.12
C SER A 336 21.43 -3.64 -3.54
N LYS A 337 20.53 -3.95 -4.48
CA LYS A 337 20.82 -4.06 -5.92
C LYS A 337 20.64 -2.75 -6.69
N ALA A 338 20.24 -1.67 -6.01
CA ALA A 338 20.17 -0.33 -6.58
C ALA A 338 21.44 0.48 -6.26
N GLY A 339 21.48 1.77 -6.62
CA GLY A 339 22.56 2.71 -6.33
C GLY A 339 23.17 3.37 -7.59
N SER A 340 22.93 2.77 -8.76
CA SER A 340 23.35 3.24 -10.08
C SER A 340 22.31 3.06 -11.20
N LEU A 341 21.11 2.57 -10.89
CA LEU A 341 20.09 2.18 -11.87
C LEU A 341 19.69 3.34 -12.79
N ALA A 342 19.52 4.54 -12.23
CA ALA A 342 19.12 5.71 -13.00
C ALA A 342 20.23 6.16 -13.96
N LYS A 343 21.50 5.97 -13.58
CA LYS A 343 22.65 6.31 -14.43
C LYS A 343 22.78 5.33 -15.60
N GLU A 344 22.66 4.04 -15.32
CA GLU A 344 22.73 2.97 -16.33
C GLU A 344 21.62 3.14 -17.38
N THR A 345 20.38 3.40 -16.95
CA THR A 345 19.24 3.62 -17.87
C THR A 345 19.42 4.89 -18.75
N SER A 346 20.10 5.91 -18.23
CA SER A 346 20.35 7.14 -19.01
C SER A 346 21.43 6.94 -20.07
N GLN A 347 22.35 5.98 -19.89
CA GLN A 347 23.40 5.67 -20.87
C GLN A 347 22.88 4.79 -22.02
N ASP A 348 21.96 3.87 -21.74
CA ASP A 348 21.34 3.03 -22.79
C ASP A 348 20.49 3.85 -23.77
N THR A 349 19.89 4.94 -23.30
CA THR A 349 19.07 5.84 -24.15
C THR A 349 19.91 6.72 -25.07
N ASP A 350 21.12 7.08 -24.68
CA ASP A 350 22.07 7.85 -25.52
C ASP A 350 22.76 6.99 -26.60
N HIS A 351 22.68 5.66 -26.51
CA HIS A 351 23.28 4.72 -27.48
C HIS A 351 22.29 4.20 -28.55
N GLU A 352 20.98 4.48 -28.39
CA GLU A 352 19.93 4.09 -29.34
C GLU A 352 19.46 5.25 -30.25
N GLU A 353 19.97 6.47 -30.06
CA GLU A 353 19.89 7.61 -31.02
C GLU A 353 21.13 7.68 -31.91
#